data_AF-A0AAI9FFN5-F1
#
_entry.id   AF-A0AAI9FFN5-F1
#
_cell.length_a   1.000
_cell.length_b   1.000
_cell.length_c   1.000
_cell.angle_alpha   90.00
_cell.angle_beta   90.00
_cell.angle_gamma   90.00
#
_symmetry.space_group_name_H-M   'P 1'
#
loop_
_entity.id
_entity.type
_entity.pdbx_description
1 polymer ?
#
loop_
_entity_poly.entity_id
_entity_poly.type
_entity_poly.pdbx_seq_one_letter_code
_entity_poly.pdbx_strand_id
1 'polypeptide(L)'
;MSGFAQGLLAGFSTVDQAMTRRKELGLREAQLAQQQKNNERDFEFAQSQFEHRKENDQRTYDLNVRNADREYALKEREHKAAQNYRNASLGLSQQRLQLEKYNQRRLEYNDMIAHSQPLMEALGKAIEAGDQEAATRLFGQLPKGHPLILMSNEGYAAKAGQAVINLQKIFGDKQDMAIDSLNTPENLDVLSGVFAPELQQRIGMPDSTGEKTIKEARIGSIVPAQQEGYVLIGLDLTYSDGSTAHKPVTEYGSAHPDDQTVLAIPVDKAIAQVRDRSKFAEISKNYGYFMPKQQGLSLKELQKGASNVAADAIKNGGNAQAAVDEYYAATGSQPHQQKIQQQKLQQQVINWAGDDPDKLSFARNVAARQPEMLEPQNQKLLENGYANFLRIQKARGEQARDESASSASQFIRGLKQNYAQ
;
A
#
# COMPACT_ATOMS: atom_id res chain seq x y z
N MET A 1 -8.33 138.01 60.26
CA MET A 1 -9.11 137.06 59.44
C MET A 1 -8.22 136.49 58.32
N SER A 2 -7.41 135.46 58.58
CA SER A 2 -6.51 134.85 57.57
C SER A 2 -6.53 133.31 57.56
N GLY A 3 -7.68 132.69 57.87
CA GLY A 3 -7.83 131.21 57.91
C GLY A 3 -8.74 130.61 56.83
N PHE A 4 -9.56 131.42 56.13
CA PHE A 4 -10.59 130.92 55.23
C PHE A 4 -10.12 130.73 53.77
N ALA A 5 -9.22 131.58 53.29
CA ALA A 5 -8.72 131.52 51.91
C ALA A 5 -7.74 130.34 51.65
N GLN A 6 -7.09 129.81 52.69
CA GLN A 6 -6.15 128.69 52.57
C GLN A 6 -6.85 127.31 52.54
N GLY A 7 -8.07 127.19 53.08
CA GLY A 7 -8.87 125.96 53.03
C GLY A 7 -9.55 125.69 51.69
N LEU A 8 -9.91 126.75 50.94
CA LEU A 8 -10.57 126.62 49.63
C LEU A 8 -9.63 126.14 48.51
N LEU A 9 -8.34 126.52 48.54
CA LEU A 9 -7.36 126.09 47.52
C LEU A 9 -6.89 124.63 47.71
N ALA A 10 -6.96 124.07 48.93
CA ALA A 10 -6.70 122.65 49.19
C ALA A 10 -7.84 121.74 48.71
N GLY A 11 -9.08 122.25 48.64
CA GLY A 11 -10.26 121.50 48.16
C GLY A 11 -10.27 121.27 46.64
N PHE A 12 -9.76 122.22 45.85
CA PHE A 12 -9.71 122.06 44.39
C PHE A 12 -8.59 121.11 43.94
N SER A 13 -7.41 121.16 44.56
CA SER A 13 -6.30 120.25 44.23
C SER A 13 -6.57 118.79 44.62
N THR A 14 -7.38 118.53 45.65
CA THR A 14 -7.79 117.18 46.06
C THR A 14 -8.87 116.58 45.17
N VAL A 15 -9.84 117.39 44.71
CA VAL A 15 -10.88 116.94 43.77
C VAL A 15 -10.30 116.66 42.37
N ASP A 16 -9.34 117.47 41.92
CA ASP A 16 -8.70 117.29 40.61
C ASP A 16 -7.78 116.05 40.61
N GLN A 17 -7.07 115.80 41.72
CA GLN A 17 -6.34 114.54 41.92
C GLN A 17 -7.26 113.32 42.02
N ALA A 18 -8.46 113.45 42.61
CA ALA A 18 -9.42 112.35 42.70
C ALA A 18 -10.07 112.03 41.33
N MET A 19 -10.39 113.04 40.53
CA MET A 19 -10.89 112.84 39.16
C MET A 19 -9.83 112.23 38.24
N THR A 20 -8.57 112.66 38.35
CA THR A 20 -7.45 112.09 37.60
C THR A 20 -7.25 110.62 37.96
N ARG A 21 -7.23 110.28 39.26
CA ARG A 21 -7.17 108.88 39.72
C ARG A 21 -8.35 108.04 39.24
N ARG A 22 -9.57 108.58 39.21
CA ARG A 22 -10.75 107.84 38.74
C ARG A 22 -10.69 107.53 37.24
N LYS A 23 -10.20 108.47 36.43
CA LYS A 23 -9.96 108.24 34.99
C LYS A 23 -8.83 107.24 34.77
N GLU A 24 -7.74 107.33 35.52
CA GLU A 24 -6.65 106.36 35.47
C GLU A 24 -7.09 104.96 35.88
N LEU A 25 -7.92 104.83 36.93
CA LEU A 25 -8.51 103.56 37.36
C LEU A 25 -9.40 102.96 36.27
N GLY A 26 -10.26 103.76 35.63
CA GLY A 26 -11.11 103.30 34.53
C GLY A 26 -10.33 102.88 33.27
N LEU A 27 -9.26 103.61 32.94
CA LEU A 27 -8.35 103.22 31.84
C LEU A 27 -7.60 101.93 32.16
N ARG A 28 -7.16 101.75 33.42
CA ARG A 28 -6.48 100.55 33.88
C ARG A 28 -7.42 99.34 33.91
N GLU A 29 -8.67 99.53 34.31
CA GLU A 29 -9.70 98.48 34.29
C GLU A 29 -10.06 98.08 32.87
N ALA A 30 -10.18 99.04 31.94
CA ALA A 30 -10.39 98.75 30.52
C ALA A 30 -9.19 98.00 29.89
N GLN A 31 -7.95 98.37 30.25
CA GLN A 31 -6.74 97.66 29.82
C GLN A 31 -6.69 96.23 30.37
N LEU A 32 -7.07 96.02 31.64
CA LEU A 32 -7.17 94.70 32.26
C LEU A 32 -8.24 93.84 31.59
N ALA A 33 -9.42 94.40 31.32
CA ALA A 33 -10.49 93.69 30.61
C ALA A 33 -10.08 93.32 29.18
N GLN A 34 -9.32 94.18 28.50
CA GLN A 34 -8.79 93.88 27.16
C GLN A 34 -7.68 92.83 27.19
N GLN A 35 -6.81 92.84 28.22
CA GLN A 35 -5.85 91.76 28.44
C GLN A 35 -6.54 90.42 28.73
N GLN A 36 -7.58 90.40 29.56
CA GLN A 36 -8.36 89.18 29.82
C GLN A 36 -8.97 88.62 28.53
N LYS A 37 -9.62 89.47 27.71
CA LYS A 37 -10.17 89.06 26.41
C LYS A 37 -9.11 88.60 25.40
N ASN A 38 -7.89 89.13 25.48
CA ASN A 38 -6.79 88.65 24.65
C ASN A 38 -6.31 87.29 25.13
N ASN A 39 -6.14 87.10 26.44
CA ASN A 39 -5.74 85.82 27.03
C ASN A 39 -6.79 84.72 26.79
N GLU A 40 -8.08 85.04 26.86
CA GLU A 40 -9.17 84.10 26.53
C GLU A 40 -9.11 83.67 25.07
N ARG A 41 -8.93 84.61 24.14
CA ARG A 41 -8.79 84.30 22.70
C ARG A 41 -7.54 83.47 22.41
N ASP A 42 -6.42 83.79 23.05
CA ASP A 42 -5.18 83.04 22.90
C ASP A 42 -5.33 81.61 23.47
N PHE A 43 -6.06 81.46 24.58
CA PHE A 43 -6.38 80.16 25.17
C PHE A 43 -7.30 79.33 24.27
N GLU A 44 -8.39 79.92 23.77
CA GLU A 44 -9.31 79.26 22.82
C GLU A 44 -8.59 78.86 21.53
N PHE A 45 -7.73 79.73 21.00
CA PHE A 45 -6.93 79.42 19.81
C PHE A 45 -5.97 78.26 20.09
N ALA A 46 -5.24 78.29 21.21
CA ALA A 46 -4.35 77.21 21.62
C ALA A 46 -5.08 75.87 21.83
N GLN A 47 -6.28 75.91 22.41
CA GLN A 47 -7.14 74.73 22.58
C GLN A 47 -7.58 74.17 21.22
N SER A 48 -8.06 75.01 20.30
CA SER A 48 -8.45 74.56 18.95
C SER A 48 -7.28 73.93 18.18
N GLN A 49 -6.07 74.51 18.31
CA GLN A 49 -4.85 73.98 17.68
C GLN A 49 -4.43 72.64 18.28
N PHE A 50 -4.61 72.46 19.59
CA PHE A 50 -4.37 71.18 20.25
C PHE A 50 -5.38 70.11 19.81
N GLU A 51 -6.67 70.45 19.77
CA GLU A 51 -7.72 69.54 19.31
C GLU A 51 -7.52 69.15 17.84
N HIS A 52 -7.20 70.10 16.97
CA HIS A 52 -6.92 69.85 15.56
C HIS A 52 -5.67 68.97 15.34
N ARG A 53 -4.62 69.13 16.17
CA ARG A 53 -3.45 68.23 16.15
C ARG A 53 -3.83 66.82 16.60
N LYS A 54 -4.56 66.70 17.70
CA LYS A 54 -5.04 65.42 18.22
C LYS A 54 -5.90 64.67 17.20
N GLU A 55 -6.82 65.34 16.52
CA GLU A 55 -7.65 64.72 15.47
C GLU A 55 -6.83 64.24 14.27
N ASN A 56 -5.83 65.02 13.83
CA ASN A 56 -4.94 64.62 12.74
C ASN A 56 -4.04 63.44 13.11
N ASP A 57 -3.50 63.41 14.33
CA ASP A 57 -2.71 62.29 14.84
C ASP A 57 -3.57 61.02 14.92
N GLN A 58 -4.81 61.15 15.43
CA GLN A 58 -5.78 60.05 15.50
C GLN A 58 -6.13 59.51 14.10
N ARG A 59 -6.43 60.39 13.13
CA ARG A 59 -6.71 59.98 11.74
C ARG A 59 -5.51 59.29 11.09
N THR A 60 -4.31 59.80 11.34
CA THR A 60 -3.07 59.21 10.80
C THR A 60 -2.83 57.83 11.38
N TYR A 61 -3.02 57.67 12.69
CA TYR A 61 -2.96 56.38 13.36
C TYR A 61 -3.99 55.40 12.80
N ASP A 62 -5.26 55.80 12.69
CA ASP A 62 -6.33 54.97 12.15
C ASP A 62 -6.08 54.54 10.70
N LEU A 63 -5.53 55.43 9.87
CA LEU A 63 -5.12 55.11 8.50
C LEU A 63 -3.99 54.08 8.47
N ASN A 64 -2.98 54.23 9.34
CA ASN A 64 -1.86 53.29 9.43
C ASN A 64 -2.33 51.91 9.89
N VAL A 65 -3.21 51.83 10.88
CA VAL A 65 -3.81 50.57 11.33
C VAL A 65 -4.60 49.91 10.19
N ARG A 66 -5.47 50.66 9.50
CA ARG A 66 -6.24 50.12 8.35
C ARG A 66 -5.35 49.67 7.19
N ASN A 67 -4.22 50.32 6.98
CA ASN A 67 -3.26 49.92 5.96
C ASN A 67 -2.51 48.66 6.36
N ALA A 68 -2.08 48.56 7.63
CA ALA A 68 -1.47 47.36 8.18
C ALA A 68 -2.45 46.16 8.12
N ASP A 69 -3.70 46.33 8.54
CA ASP A 69 -4.73 45.29 8.48
C ASP A 69 -4.98 44.82 7.05
N ARG A 70 -5.03 45.76 6.08
CA ARG A 70 -5.13 45.41 4.65
C ARG A 70 -3.92 44.62 4.17
N GLU A 71 -2.72 45.01 4.57
CA GLU A 71 -1.48 44.31 4.19
C GLU A 71 -1.42 42.91 4.79
N TYR A 72 -1.81 42.74 6.06
CA TYR A 72 -1.93 41.43 6.70
C TYR A 72 -2.98 40.55 6.01
N ALA A 73 -4.16 41.10 5.71
CA ALA A 73 -5.21 40.36 5.01
C ALA A 73 -4.78 39.96 3.59
N LEU A 74 -4.01 40.81 2.89
CA LEU A 74 -3.43 40.50 1.58
C LEU A 74 -2.40 39.37 1.70
N LYS A 75 -1.44 39.47 2.64
CA LYS A 75 -0.45 38.42 2.90
C LYS A 75 -1.10 37.08 3.25
N GLU A 76 -2.15 37.09 4.07
CA GLU A 76 -2.88 35.86 4.42
C GLU A 76 -3.56 35.23 3.20
N ARG A 77 -4.19 36.05 2.34
CA ARG A 77 -4.78 35.59 1.08
C ARG A 77 -3.73 35.03 0.12
N GLU A 78 -2.59 35.69 -0.03
CA GLU A 78 -1.47 35.20 -0.84
C GLU A 78 -0.92 33.89 -0.31
N HIS A 79 -0.78 33.75 1.02
CA HIS A 79 -0.29 32.52 1.62
C HIS A 79 -1.27 31.35 1.42
N LYS A 80 -2.58 31.60 1.58
CA LYS A 80 -3.64 30.63 1.26
C LYS A 80 -3.64 30.27 -0.22
N ALA A 81 -3.51 31.25 -1.12
CA ALA A 81 -3.44 31.00 -2.56
C ALA A 81 -2.19 30.20 -2.94
N ALA A 82 -1.02 30.50 -2.36
CA ALA A 82 0.21 29.78 -2.59
C ALA A 82 0.15 28.33 -2.06
N GLN A 83 -0.48 28.11 -0.91
CA GLN A 83 -0.75 26.76 -0.40
C GLN A 83 -1.71 25.99 -1.32
N ASN A 84 -2.80 26.62 -1.74
CA ASN A 84 -3.75 26.02 -2.67
C ASN A 84 -3.08 25.67 -4.01
N TYR A 85 -2.23 26.55 -4.53
CA TYR A 85 -1.47 26.31 -5.75
C TYR A 85 -0.47 25.16 -5.58
N ARG A 86 0.27 25.11 -4.47
CA ARG A 86 1.17 23.97 -4.17
C ARG A 86 0.39 22.66 -4.07
N ASN A 87 -0.72 22.64 -3.34
CA ASN A 87 -1.56 21.45 -3.19
C ASN A 87 -2.14 21.00 -4.54
N ALA A 88 -2.63 21.93 -5.36
CA ALA A 88 -3.10 21.65 -6.72
C ALA A 88 -1.96 21.12 -7.62
N SER A 89 -0.77 21.73 -7.54
CA SER A 89 0.41 21.29 -8.31
C SER A 89 0.91 19.90 -7.89
N LEU A 90 0.82 19.57 -6.59
CA LEU A 90 1.17 18.26 -6.06
C LEU A 90 0.15 17.22 -6.53
N GLY A 91 -1.14 17.54 -6.49
CA GLY A 91 -2.20 16.70 -7.04
C GLY A 91 -1.99 16.41 -8.53
N LEU A 92 -1.74 17.44 -9.33
CA LEU A 92 -1.42 17.30 -10.77
C LEU A 92 -0.15 16.47 -11.02
N SER A 93 0.87 16.62 -10.17
CA SER A 93 2.13 15.87 -10.31
C SER A 93 1.96 14.39 -9.94
N GLN A 94 1.22 14.10 -8.87
CA GLN A 94 0.86 12.73 -8.50
C GLN A 94 0.01 12.07 -9.58
N GLN A 95 -0.97 12.81 -10.11
CA GLN A 95 -1.84 12.39 -11.19
C GLN A 95 -1.02 12.05 -12.46
N ARG A 96 -0.07 12.91 -12.88
CA ARG A 96 0.85 12.62 -13.99
C ARG A 96 1.72 11.38 -13.75
N LEU A 97 2.27 11.23 -12.55
CA LEU A 97 3.10 10.07 -12.20
C LEU A 97 2.29 8.76 -12.29
N GLN A 98 1.00 8.77 -11.93
CA GLN A 98 0.13 7.61 -12.10
C GLN A 98 -0.06 7.25 -13.58
N LEU A 99 -0.30 8.25 -14.43
CA LEU A 99 -0.45 8.06 -15.87
C LEU A 99 0.85 7.51 -16.50
N GLU A 100 2.00 8.04 -16.10
CA GLU A 100 3.31 7.55 -16.53
C GLU A 100 3.53 6.09 -16.13
N LYS A 101 3.28 5.73 -14.87
CA LYS A 101 3.39 4.33 -14.40
C LYS A 101 2.44 3.38 -15.11
N TYR A 102 1.24 3.85 -15.45
CA TYR A 102 0.30 3.06 -16.25
C TYR A 102 0.85 2.83 -17.66
N ASN A 103 1.24 3.90 -18.35
CA ASN A 103 1.79 3.84 -19.70
C ASN A 103 3.04 2.95 -19.76
N GLN A 104 3.90 3.06 -18.75
CA GLN A 104 5.08 2.21 -18.61
C GLN A 104 4.70 0.72 -18.51
N ARG A 105 3.79 0.34 -17.60
CA ARG A 105 3.33 -1.05 -17.49
C ARG A 105 2.70 -1.58 -18.77
N ARG A 106 1.96 -0.74 -19.49
CA ARG A 106 1.37 -1.11 -20.78
C ARG A 106 2.44 -1.35 -21.84
N LEU A 107 3.48 -0.50 -21.89
CA LEU A 107 4.63 -0.68 -22.77
C LEU A 107 5.40 -1.96 -22.42
N GLU A 108 5.71 -2.18 -21.14
CA GLU A 108 6.36 -3.40 -20.65
C GLU A 108 5.57 -4.66 -21.03
N TYR A 109 4.25 -4.60 -20.93
CA TYR A 109 3.39 -5.70 -21.34
C TYR A 109 3.44 -5.93 -22.86
N ASN A 110 3.33 -4.87 -23.66
CA ASN A 110 3.42 -4.98 -25.12
C ASN A 110 4.78 -5.51 -25.57
N ASP A 111 5.86 -5.03 -24.95
CA ASP A 111 7.21 -5.51 -25.17
C ASP A 111 7.33 -6.98 -24.77
N MET A 112 6.77 -7.39 -23.63
CA MET A 112 6.74 -8.80 -23.22
C MET A 112 6.05 -9.67 -24.27
N ILE A 113 4.91 -9.23 -24.80
CA ILE A 113 4.19 -9.97 -25.87
C ILE A 113 5.06 -10.06 -27.14
N ALA A 114 5.63 -8.94 -27.58
CA ALA A 114 6.46 -8.90 -28.79
C ALA A 114 7.71 -9.79 -28.66
N HIS A 115 8.42 -9.72 -27.52
CA HIS A 115 9.59 -10.56 -27.26
C HIS A 115 9.24 -12.04 -27.09
N SER A 116 8.01 -12.36 -26.68
CA SER A 116 7.53 -13.74 -26.57
C SER A 116 7.11 -14.34 -27.92
N GLN A 117 6.97 -13.54 -28.97
CA GLN A 117 6.45 -14.00 -30.26
C GLN A 117 7.27 -15.14 -30.91
N PRO A 118 8.62 -15.12 -30.95
CA PRO A 118 9.39 -16.24 -31.49
C PRO A 118 9.21 -17.52 -30.67
N LEU A 119 9.09 -17.38 -29.35
CA LEU A 119 8.83 -18.49 -28.44
C LEU A 119 7.44 -19.09 -28.66
N MET A 120 6.45 -18.23 -28.91
CA MET A 120 5.08 -18.62 -29.27
C MET A 120 5.01 -19.37 -30.60
N GLU A 121 5.73 -18.91 -31.62
CA GLU A 121 5.83 -19.61 -32.91
C GLU A 121 6.49 -20.98 -32.77
N ALA A 122 7.58 -21.07 -31.99
CA ALA A 122 8.24 -22.34 -31.71
C ALA A 122 7.33 -23.30 -30.93
N LEU A 123 6.60 -22.78 -29.94
CA LEU A 123 5.61 -23.54 -29.17
C LEU A 123 4.52 -24.08 -30.09
N GLY A 124 3.97 -23.25 -30.99
CA GLY A 124 2.97 -23.67 -31.97
C GLY A 124 3.46 -24.80 -32.86
N LYS A 125 4.69 -24.69 -33.40
CA LYS A 125 5.31 -25.75 -34.21
C LYS A 125 5.52 -27.06 -33.43
N ALA A 126 5.94 -26.96 -32.16
CA ALA A 126 6.11 -28.14 -31.31
C ALA A 126 4.77 -28.85 -31.05
N ILE A 127 3.69 -28.09 -30.82
CA ILE A 127 2.33 -28.62 -30.67
C ILE A 127 1.87 -29.31 -31.96
N GLU A 128 2.03 -28.66 -33.11
CA GLU A 128 1.64 -29.21 -34.41
C GLU A 128 2.41 -30.50 -34.75
N ALA A 129 3.69 -30.56 -34.37
CA ALA A 129 4.52 -31.75 -34.54
C ALA A 129 4.22 -32.86 -33.50
N GLY A 130 3.39 -32.59 -32.48
CA GLY A 130 3.12 -33.52 -31.39
C GLY A 130 4.30 -33.72 -30.42
N ASP A 131 5.31 -32.85 -30.45
CA ASP A 131 6.50 -32.92 -29.60
C ASP A 131 6.20 -32.35 -28.20
N GLN A 132 5.71 -33.22 -27.31
CA GLN A 132 5.23 -32.82 -25.98
C GLN A 132 6.36 -32.25 -25.09
N GLU A 133 7.57 -32.78 -25.21
CA GLU A 133 8.71 -32.37 -24.37
C GLU A 133 9.21 -30.98 -24.78
N ALA A 134 9.37 -30.75 -26.09
CA ALA A 134 9.73 -29.44 -26.61
C ALA A 134 8.64 -28.40 -26.27
N ALA A 135 7.36 -28.76 -26.45
CA ALA A 135 6.27 -27.85 -26.14
C ALA A 135 6.25 -27.48 -24.64
N THR A 136 6.36 -28.47 -23.73
CA THR A 136 6.40 -28.23 -22.28
C THR A 136 7.55 -27.30 -21.90
N ARG A 137 8.75 -27.55 -22.45
CA ARG A 137 9.93 -26.71 -22.18
C ARG A 137 9.73 -25.27 -22.68
N LEU A 138 9.21 -25.09 -23.89
CA LEU A 138 8.97 -23.77 -24.49
C LEU A 138 7.87 -23.01 -23.75
N PHE A 139 6.81 -23.70 -23.32
CA PHE A 139 5.75 -23.13 -22.49
C PHE A 139 6.31 -22.63 -21.15
N GLY A 140 7.16 -23.42 -20.49
CA GLY A 140 7.80 -23.02 -19.23
C GLY A 140 8.78 -21.84 -19.33
N GLN A 141 9.19 -21.46 -20.54
CA GLN A 141 10.03 -20.28 -20.79
C GLN A 141 9.22 -18.99 -20.97
N LEU A 142 7.90 -19.08 -21.11
CA LEU A 142 7.06 -17.88 -21.25
C LEU A 142 7.10 -17.04 -19.96
N PRO A 143 7.11 -15.71 -20.07
CA PRO A 143 7.05 -14.83 -18.90
C PRO A 143 5.82 -15.12 -18.02
N LYS A 144 5.96 -15.01 -16.69
CA LYS A 144 4.85 -15.27 -15.75
C LYS A 144 3.60 -14.42 -16.01
N GLY A 145 3.77 -13.20 -16.50
CA GLY A 145 2.67 -12.29 -16.87
C GLY A 145 2.09 -12.54 -18.26
N HIS A 146 2.61 -13.51 -19.02
CA HIS A 146 2.15 -13.79 -20.37
C HIS A 146 0.74 -14.37 -20.35
N PRO A 147 -0.19 -13.94 -21.23
CA PRO A 147 -1.57 -14.41 -21.24
C PRO A 147 -1.71 -15.92 -21.23
N LEU A 148 -0.90 -16.65 -22.01
CA LEU A 148 -0.94 -18.11 -21.99
C LEU A 148 -0.63 -18.72 -20.61
N ILE A 149 0.31 -18.13 -19.86
CA ILE A 149 0.61 -18.58 -18.50
C ILE A 149 -0.59 -18.30 -17.59
N LEU A 150 -1.16 -17.09 -17.66
CA LEU A 150 -2.31 -16.70 -16.83
C LEU A 150 -3.56 -17.55 -17.12
N MET A 151 -3.75 -17.93 -18.40
CA MET A 151 -4.83 -18.80 -18.85
C MET A 151 -4.58 -20.29 -18.56
N SER A 152 -3.38 -20.68 -18.14
CA SER A 152 -3.07 -22.06 -17.74
C SER A 152 -3.43 -22.38 -16.29
N ASN A 153 -3.88 -21.39 -15.52
CA ASN A 153 -4.27 -21.56 -14.13
C ASN A 153 -5.45 -22.54 -13.98
N GLU A 154 -5.45 -23.26 -12.86
CA GLU A 154 -6.50 -24.22 -12.52
C GLU A 154 -7.88 -23.52 -12.51
N GLY A 155 -8.84 -24.11 -13.21
CA GLY A 155 -10.20 -23.56 -13.34
C GLY A 155 -10.42 -22.59 -14.51
N TYR A 156 -9.37 -22.06 -15.16
CA TYR A 156 -9.54 -21.18 -16.33
C TYR A 156 -10.31 -21.88 -17.45
N ALA A 157 -9.91 -23.11 -17.79
CA ALA A 157 -10.55 -23.86 -18.87
C ALA A 157 -12.02 -24.22 -18.57
N ALA A 158 -12.34 -24.48 -17.30
CA ALA A 158 -13.72 -24.71 -16.88
C ALA A 158 -14.57 -23.44 -17.06
N LYS A 159 -14.07 -22.28 -16.60
CA LYS A 159 -14.75 -20.99 -16.80
C LYS A 159 -14.90 -20.63 -18.27
N ALA A 160 -13.86 -20.81 -19.10
CA ALA A 160 -13.93 -20.51 -20.53
C ALA A 160 -14.88 -21.45 -21.31
N GLY A 161 -14.95 -22.73 -20.94
CA GLY A 161 -15.95 -23.65 -21.48
C GLY A 161 -17.37 -23.25 -21.06
N GLN A 162 -17.57 -22.95 -19.78
CA GLN A 162 -18.86 -22.51 -19.25
C GLN A 162 -19.32 -21.20 -19.89
N ALA A 163 -18.41 -20.25 -20.15
CA ALA A 163 -18.72 -18.98 -20.80
C ALA A 163 -19.32 -19.19 -22.19
N VAL A 164 -18.74 -20.07 -23.00
CA VAL A 164 -19.27 -20.38 -24.34
C VAL A 164 -20.63 -21.06 -24.26
N ILE A 165 -20.82 -22.01 -23.34
CA ILE A 165 -22.12 -22.65 -23.13
C ILE A 165 -23.18 -21.61 -22.73
N ASN A 166 -22.84 -20.69 -21.83
CA ASN A 166 -23.75 -19.64 -21.37
C ASN A 166 -24.09 -18.68 -22.52
N LEU A 167 -23.09 -18.24 -23.29
CA LEU A 167 -23.32 -17.42 -24.48
C LEU A 167 -24.18 -18.14 -25.52
N GLN A 168 -23.94 -19.43 -25.79
CA GLN A 168 -24.75 -20.22 -26.72
C GLN A 168 -26.21 -20.33 -26.27
N LYS A 169 -26.47 -20.55 -24.98
CA LYS A 169 -27.83 -20.57 -24.44
C LYS A 169 -28.51 -19.21 -24.57
N ILE A 170 -27.80 -18.15 -24.18
CA ILE A 170 -28.34 -16.79 -24.14
C ILE A 170 -28.67 -16.27 -25.56
N PHE A 171 -27.74 -16.46 -26.51
CA PHE A 171 -27.88 -15.96 -27.88
C PHE A 171 -28.48 -16.97 -28.86
N GLY A 172 -28.52 -18.26 -28.51
CA GLY A 172 -29.21 -19.29 -29.29
C GLY A 172 -30.72 -19.22 -29.14
N ASP A 173 -31.21 -18.77 -27.98
CA ASP A 173 -32.64 -18.73 -27.66
C ASP A 173 -33.30 -17.36 -27.94
N LYS A 174 -32.53 -16.28 -28.19
CA LYS A 174 -33.07 -14.91 -28.35
C LYS A 174 -32.26 -14.07 -29.35
N GLN A 175 -32.97 -13.38 -30.27
CA GLN A 175 -32.40 -12.43 -31.23
C GLN A 175 -32.14 -11.03 -30.62
N ASP A 176 -32.91 -10.65 -29.60
CA ASP A 176 -32.73 -9.35 -28.93
C ASP A 176 -31.62 -9.45 -27.88
N MET A 177 -30.67 -8.51 -27.92
CA MET A 177 -29.49 -8.44 -27.06
C MET A 177 -29.83 -8.73 -25.59
N ALA A 178 -29.66 -9.98 -25.17
CA ALA A 178 -30.00 -10.46 -23.84
C ALA A 178 -28.92 -10.06 -22.80
N ILE A 179 -28.56 -8.78 -22.79
CA ILE A 179 -27.57 -8.18 -21.88
C ILE A 179 -27.99 -8.41 -20.43
N ASP A 180 -29.28 -8.34 -20.11
CA ASP A 180 -29.79 -8.65 -18.77
C ASP A 180 -29.47 -10.10 -18.35
N SER A 181 -29.50 -11.03 -19.31
CA SER A 181 -29.14 -12.43 -19.05
C SER A 181 -27.62 -12.61 -18.86
N LEU A 182 -26.79 -11.70 -19.38
CA LEU A 182 -25.34 -11.69 -19.13
C LEU A 182 -24.97 -11.13 -17.75
N ASN A 183 -25.83 -10.29 -17.14
CA ASN A 183 -25.59 -9.63 -15.86
C ASN A 183 -25.94 -10.48 -14.63
N THR A 184 -26.12 -11.79 -14.78
CA THR A 184 -26.28 -12.66 -13.61
C THR A 184 -24.94 -12.82 -12.89
N PRO A 185 -24.91 -12.96 -11.55
CA PRO A 185 -23.67 -13.14 -10.79
C PRO A 185 -22.81 -14.31 -11.30
N GLU A 186 -23.45 -15.41 -11.72
CA GLU A 186 -22.79 -16.57 -12.29
C GLU A 186 -22.11 -16.25 -13.63
N ASN A 187 -22.80 -15.56 -14.54
CA ASN A 187 -22.24 -15.18 -15.84
C ASN A 187 -21.10 -14.17 -15.70
N LEU A 188 -21.25 -13.20 -14.81
CA LEU A 188 -20.23 -12.19 -14.54
C LEU A 188 -18.97 -12.81 -13.90
N ASP A 189 -19.11 -13.80 -13.00
CA ASP A 189 -17.95 -14.53 -12.45
C ASP A 189 -17.23 -15.36 -13.53
N VAL A 190 -18.01 -16.04 -14.37
CA VAL A 190 -17.47 -16.84 -15.48
C VAL A 190 -16.70 -15.95 -16.46
N LEU A 191 -17.28 -14.82 -16.86
CA LEU A 191 -16.63 -13.83 -17.73
C LEU A 191 -15.41 -13.20 -17.07
N SER A 192 -15.47 -12.89 -15.77
CA SER A 192 -14.31 -12.43 -15.00
C SER A 192 -13.16 -13.45 -15.04
N GLY A 193 -13.49 -14.75 -15.04
CA GLY A 193 -12.50 -15.80 -15.25
C GLY A 193 -11.88 -15.78 -16.64
N VAL A 194 -12.70 -15.63 -17.69
CA VAL A 194 -12.22 -15.59 -19.09
C VAL A 194 -11.30 -14.41 -19.34
N PHE A 195 -11.62 -13.25 -18.76
CA PHE A 195 -10.85 -12.01 -18.84
C PHE A 195 -9.88 -11.81 -17.67
N ALA A 196 -9.56 -12.88 -16.93
CA ALA A 196 -8.60 -12.83 -15.84
C ALA A 196 -7.23 -12.23 -16.25
N PRO A 197 -6.66 -12.50 -17.44
CA PRO A 197 -5.40 -11.87 -17.86
C PRO A 197 -5.47 -10.34 -17.87
N GLU A 198 -6.55 -9.75 -18.39
CA GLU A 198 -6.76 -8.29 -18.43
C GLU A 198 -7.02 -7.74 -17.03
N LEU A 199 -7.82 -8.44 -16.23
CA LEU A 199 -8.14 -8.00 -14.86
C LEU A 199 -6.92 -8.06 -13.94
N GLN A 200 -6.05 -9.06 -14.12
CA GLN A 200 -4.82 -9.21 -13.34
C GLN A 200 -3.84 -8.07 -13.59
N GLN A 201 -3.80 -7.49 -14.80
CA GLN A 201 -2.97 -6.32 -15.07
C GLN A 201 -3.34 -5.11 -14.22
N ARG A 202 -4.60 -5.01 -13.79
CA ARG A 202 -5.09 -3.90 -12.96
C ARG A 202 -4.68 -4.03 -11.50
N ILE A 203 -4.31 -5.23 -11.05
CA ILE A 203 -3.92 -5.47 -9.67
C ILE A 203 -2.62 -4.71 -9.36
N GLY A 204 -2.58 -4.05 -8.21
CA GLY A 204 -1.50 -3.16 -7.80
C GLY A 204 -1.49 -1.80 -8.51
N MET A 205 -2.51 -1.45 -9.29
CA MET A 205 -2.67 -0.08 -9.78
C MET A 205 -3.19 0.82 -8.65
N PRO A 206 -2.66 2.04 -8.50
CA PRO A 206 -3.19 3.00 -7.55
C PRO A 206 -4.61 3.43 -7.93
N ASP A 207 -5.41 3.82 -6.94
CA ASP A 207 -6.65 4.54 -7.16
C ASP A 207 -6.39 6.00 -7.62
N SER A 208 -7.46 6.75 -7.91
CA SER A 208 -7.36 8.12 -8.42
C SER A 208 -6.67 9.08 -7.46
N THR A 209 -6.62 8.78 -6.16
CA THR A 209 -5.90 9.58 -5.15
C THR A 209 -4.46 9.10 -4.94
N GLY A 210 -4.14 7.87 -5.35
CA GLY A 210 -2.81 7.28 -5.17
C GLY A 210 -2.58 6.67 -3.79
N GLU A 211 -3.58 6.69 -2.92
CA GLU A 211 -3.48 6.25 -1.52
C GLU A 211 -3.72 4.75 -1.37
N LYS A 212 -4.47 4.16 -2.31
CA LYS A 212 -4.88 2.76 -2.26
C LYS A 212 -4.50 2.07 -3.54
N THR A 213 -4.33 0.75 -3.49
CA THR A 213 -4.06 -0.04 -4.70
C THR A 213 -5.15 -1.08 -4.92
N ILE A 214 -5.45 -1.37 -6.19
CA ILE A 214 -6.42 -2.40 -6.56
C ILE A 214 -5.86 -3.76 -6.12
N LYS A 215 -6.58 -4.45 -5.23
CA LYS A 215 -6.25 -5.80 -4.77
C LYS A 215 -6.99 -6.86 -5.58
N GLU A 216 -8.18 -6.52 -6.06
CA GLU A 216 -9.03 -7.40 -6.85
C GLU A 216 -9.82 -6.61 -7.89
N ALA A 217 -10.02 -7.22 -9.06
CA ALA A 217 -10.83 -6.67 -10.14
C ALA A 217 -11.69 -7.78 -10.74
N ARG A 218 -12.99 -7.52 -10.87
CA ARG A 218 -13.98 -8.43 -11.47
C ARG A 218 -14.88 -7.66 -12.42
N ILE A 219 -15.46 -8.34 -13.39
CA ILE A 219 -16.55 -7.79 -14.20
C ILE A 219 -17.80 -7.75 -13.31
N GLY A 220 -18.32 -6.56 -13.04
CA GLY A 220 -19.49 -6.33 -12.20
C GLY A 220 -20.75 -6.01 -12.99
N SER A 221 -20.62 -5.50 -14.21
CA SER A 221 -21.77 -5.22 -15.08
C SER A 221 -21.39 -5.17 -16.55
N ILE A 222 -22.38 -5.39 -17.42
CA ILE A 222 -22.31 -5.19 -18.87
C ILE A 222 -23.54 -4.40 -19.25
N VAL A 223 -23.39 -3.22 -19.84
CA VAL A 223 -24.51 -2.36 -20.22
C VAL A 223 -24.47 -2.04 -21.70
N PRO A 224 -25.61 -1.87 -22.38
CA PRO A 224 -25.61 -1.41 -23.76
C PRO A 224 -24.97 -0.02 -23.86
N ALA A 225 -24.13 0.17 -24.88
CA ALA A 225 -23.62 1.50 -25.22
C ALA A 225 -24.69 2.29 -25.99
N GLN A 226 -24.50 3.61 -26.12
CA GLN A 226 -25.35 4.44 -26.99
C GLN A 226 -25.24 4.03 -28.47
N GLN A 227 -24.09 3.48 -28.86
CA GLN A 227 -23.88 2.95 -30.20
C GLN A 227 -24.48 1.54 -30.30
N GLU A 228 -25.36 1.34 -31.29
CA GLU A 228 -26.00 0.05 -31.54
C GLU A 228 -24.96 -1.05 -31.82
N GLY A 229 -25.12 -2.21 -31.18
CA GLY A 229 -24.19 -3.34 -31.30
C GLY A 229 -22.95 -3.25 -30.41
N TYR A 230 -22.87 -2.28 -29.49
CA TYR A 230 -21.75 -2.08 -28.57
C TYR A 230 -22.19 -2.19 -27.11
N VAL A 231 -21.26 -2.59 -26.25
CA VAL A 231 -21.45 -2.67 -24.80
C VAL A 231 -20.34 -1.95 -24.05
N LEU A 232 -20.66 -1.51 -22.82
CA LEU A 232 -19.73 -0.99 -21.85
C LEU A 232 -19.59 -2.01 -20.72
N ILE A 233 -18.37 -2.22 -20.24
CA ILE A 233 -18.09 -3.15 -19.14
C ILE A 233 -17.84 -2.34 -17.87
N GLY A 234 -18.59 -2.63 -16.81
CA GLY A 234 -18.33 -2.14 -15.46
C GLY A 234 -17.51 -3.15 -14.66
N LEU A 235 -16.53 -2.64 -13.92
CA LEU A 235 -15.65 -3.42 -13.06
C LEU A 235 -15.96 -3.14 -11.60
N ASP A 236 -16.09 -4.22 -10.83
CA ASP A 236 -16.03 -4.19 -9.38
C ASP A 236 -14.57 -4.30 -8.94
N LEU A 237 -14.09 -3.26 -8.26
CA LEU A 237 -12.73 -3.15 -7.76
C LEU A 237 -12.74 -3.24 -6.23
N THR A 238 -11.88 -4.07 -5.67
CA THR A 238 -11.58 -4.10 -4.23
C THR A 238 -10.18 -3.53 -4.01
N TYR A 239 -10.04 -2.56 -3.12
CA TYR A 239 -8.78 -1.91 -2.81
C TYR A 239 -8.06 -2.54 -1.62
N SER A 240 -6.79 -2.18 -1.43
CA SER A 240 -5.91 -2.67 -0.37
C SER A 240 -6.41 -2.40 1.06
N ASP A 241 -7.23 -1.37 1.25
CA ASP A 241 -7.87 -1.02 2.53
C ASP A 241 -9.23 -1.71 2.75
N GLY A 242 -9.66 -2.57 1.82
CA GLY A 242 -10.95 -3.26 1.85
C GLY A 242 -12.11 -2.45 1.29
N SER A 243 -11.91 -1.19 0.90
CA SER A 243 -12.95 -0.40 0.22
C SER A 243 -13.20 -0.93 -1.20
N THR A 244 -14.40 -0.67 -1.73
CA THR A 244 -14.81 -1.12 -3.06
C THR A 244 -15.27 0.04 -3.94
N ALA A 245 -15.14 -0.10 -5.25
CA ALA A 245 -15.70 0.82 -6.23
C ALA A 245 -16.19 0.10 -7.48
N HIS A 246 -17.27 0.61 -8.08
CA HIS A 246 -17.73 0.20 -9.39
C HIS A 246 -17.28 1.24 -10.42
N LYS A 247 -16.49 0.85 -11.42
CA LYS A 247 -15.94 1.77 -12.43
C LYS A 247 -16.05 1.19 -13.84
N PRO A 248 -16.40 2.00 -14.85
CA PRO A 248 -16.37 1.53 -16.23
C PRO A 248 -14.94 1.20 -16.69
N VAL A 249 -14.82 0.28 -17.64
CA VAL A 249 -13.61 0.09 -18.43
C VAL A 249 -13.44 1.29 -19.34
N THR A 250 -12.28 1.93 -19.27
CA THR A 250 -11.92 3.09 -20.07
C THR A 250 -10.96 2.71 -21.20
N GLU A 251 -10.84 3.54 -22.24
CA GLU A 251 -9.95 3.30 -23.39
C GLU A 251 -8.49 3.10 -22.98
N TYR A 252 -8.05 3.84 -21.97
CA TYR A 252 -6.71 3.72 -21.41
C TYR A 252 -6.68 2.83 -20.17
N GLY A 253 -7.77 2.13 -19.82
CA GLY A 253 -7.82 1.16 -18.72
C GLY A 253 -7.31 1.66 -17.36
N SER A 254 -7.25 2.97 -17.16
CA SER A 254 -6.62 3.63 -16.02
C SER A 254 -7.66 3.99 -14.96
N ALA A 255 -7.22 4.11 -13.70
CA ALA A 255 -8.04 4.65 -12.63
C ALA A 255 -8.02 6.19 -12.57
N HIS A 256 -7.38 6.83 -13.55
CA HIS A 256 -7.07 8.26 -13.57
C HIS A 256 -8.31 9.14 -13.86
N PRO A 257 -8.45 10.30 -13.19
CA PRO A 257 -9.62 11.19 -13.38
C PRO A 257 -9.81 11.74 -14.79
N ASP A 258 -8.72 11.88 -15.57
CA ASP A 258 -8.79 12.36 -16.97
C ASP A 258 -9.02 11.23 -17.99
N ASP A 259 -8.96 9.96 -17.55
CA ASP A 259 -9.34 8.82 -18.38
C ASP A 259 -10.85 8.62 -18.29
N GLN A 260 -11.60 9.57 -18.84
CA GLN A 260 -13.08 9.58 -18.80
C GLN A 260 -13.70 8.89 -20.02
N THR A 261 -12.89 8.52 -21.00
CA THR A 261 -13.37 7.89 -22.23
C THR A 261 -13.70 6.42 -21.94
N VAL A 262 -14.99 6.14 -21.72
CA VAL A 262 -15.47 4.78 -21.53
C VAL A 262 -15.28 3.99 -22.82
N LEU A 263 -14.68 2.81 -22.71
CA LEU A 263 -14.44 1.93 -23.86
C LEU A 263 -15.73 1.24 -24.29
N ALA A 264 -16.23 1.59 -25.46
CA ALA A 264 -17.30 0.88 -26.13
C ALA A 264 -16.75 -0.32 -26.91
N ILE A 265 -17.25 -1.52 -26.58
CA ILE A 265 -16.76 -2.78 -27.14
C ILE A 265 -17.83 -3.36 -28.08
N PRO A 266 -17.50 -3.66 -29.35
CA PRO A 266 -18.43 -4.37 -30.25
C PRO A 266 -18.79 -5.74 -29.67
N VAL A 267 -20.08 -6.04 -29.61
CA VAL A 267 -20.61 -7.29 -29.02
C VAL A 267 -20.09 -8.52 -29.75
N ASP A 268 -20.06 -8.47 -31.08
CA ASP A 268 -19.54 -9.53 -31.95
C ASP A 268 -18.07 -9.85 -31.66
N LYS A 269 -17.23 -8.81 -31.48
CA LYS A 269 -15.81 -8.98 -31.11
C LYS A 269 -15.65 -9.57 -29.72
N ALA A 270 -16.43 -9.10 -28.74
CA ALA A 270 -16.39 -9.64 -27.38
C ALA A 270 -16.75 -11.14 -27.37
N ILE A 271 -17.80 -11.54 -28.09
CA ILE A 271 -18.21 -12.94 -28.23
C ILE A 271 -17.13 -13.77 -28.94
N ALA A 272 -16.56 -13.25 -30.03
CA ALA A 272 -15.48 -13.92 -30.75
C ALA A 272 -14.28 -14.17 -29.83
N GLN A 273 -13.89 -13.17 -29.03
CA GLN A 273 -12.79 -13.27 -28.09
C GLN A 273 -13.04 -14.31 -26.99
N VAL A 274 -14.26 -14.40 -26.45
CA VAL A 274 -14.62 -15.46 -25.49
C VAL A 274 -14.53 -16.84 -26.15
N ARG A 275 -15.00 -16.98 -27.40
CA ARG A 275 -14.91 -18.24 -28.15
C ARG A 275 -13.46 -18.64 -28.42
N ASP A 276 -12.61 -17.71 -28.83
CA ASP A 276 -11.20 -18.00 -29.11
C ASP A 276 -10.43 -18.37 -27.85
N ARG A 277 -10.73 -17.75 -26.71
CA ARG A 277 -10.21 -18.15 -25.39
C ARG A 277 -10.69 -19.52 -24.96
N SER A 278 -11.94 -19.86 -25.29
CA SER A 278 -12.48 -21.19 -25.04
C SER A 278 -11.82 -22.26 -25.91
N LYS A 279 -11.56 -21.98 -27.20
CA LYS A 279 -10.75 -22.84 -28.06
C LYS A 279 -9.34 -22.99 -27.49
N PHE A 280 -8.73 -21.90 -26.99
CA PHE A 280 -7.45 -22.01 -26.32
C PHE A 280 -7.54 -22.84 -25.04
N ALA A 281 -8.61 -22.72 -24.24
CA ALA A 281 -8.84 -23.56 -23.07
C ALA A 281 -9.05 -25.04 -23.44
N GLU A 282 -9.67 -25.32 -24.58
CA GLU A 282 -9.86 -26.67 -25.11
C GLU A 282 -8.55 -27.24 -25.66
N ILE A 283 -7.80 -26.43 -26.40
CA ILE A 283 -6.41 -26.72 -26.77
C ILE A 283 -5.57 -26.89 -25.51
N SER A 284 -5.78 -26.11 -24.45
CA SER A 284 -5.05 -26.20 -23.19
C SER A 284 -5.45 -27.40 -22.35
N LYS A 285 -6.71 -27.86 -22.45
CA LYS A 285 -7.20 -29.11 -21.86
C LYS A 285 -6.62 -30.31 -22.61
N ASN A 286 -6.55 -30.20 -23.94
CA ASN A 286 -5.83 -31.15 -24.78
C ASN A 286 -4.32 -31.03 -24.56
N TYR A 287 -3.76 -29.86 -24.29
CA TYR A 287 -2.38 -29.60 -23.92
C TYR A 287 -2.10 -30.04 -22.48
N GLY A 288 -3.12 -30.15 -21.62
CA GLY A 288 -3.03 -30.80 -20.32
C GLY A 288 -2.79 -32.31 -20.43
N TYR A 289 -3.00 -32.90 -21.60
CA TYR A 289 -2.49 -34.23 -21.99
C TYR A 289 -1.01 -34.20 -22.44
N PHE A 290 -0.44 -33.02 -22.75
CA PHE A 290 0.95 -32.79 -23.20
C PHE A 290 1.85 -32.12 -22.14
N MET A 291 1.28 -31.40 -21.17
CA MET A 291 1.97 -31.01 -19.94
C MET A 291 2.18 -32.27 -19.12
N PRO A 292 3.36 -32.52 -18.54
CA PRO A 292 3.45 -33.48 -17.47
C PRO A 292 2.42 -33.04 -16.43
N LYS A 293 1.49 -33.94 -16.08
CA LYS A 293 0.81 -33.87 -14.77
C LYS A 293 1.88 -33.42 -13.79
N GLN A 294 1.63 -32.36 -13.02
CA GLN A 294 2.56 -31.91 -11.97
C GLN A 294 3.23 -33.16 -11.40
N GLN A 295 4.56 -33.27 -11.43
CA GLN A 295 5.21 -34.46 -10.91
C GLN A 295 4.85 -34.55 -9.42
N GLY A 296 3.86 -35.41 -9.14
CA GLY A 296 3.08 -35.41 -7.91
C GLY A 296 1.65 -35.89 -8.17
N LEU A 297 1.19 -36.84 -7.37
CA LEU A 297 -0.21 -37.27 -7.39
C LEU A 297 -1.12 -36.06 -7.10
N SER A 298 -2.29 -35.96 -7.76
CA SER A 298 -3.26 -34.91 -7.43
C SER A 298 -3.63 -34.98 -5.95
N LEU A 299 -4.09 -33.87 -5.34
CA LEU A 299 -4.46 -33.86 -3.92
C LEU A 299 -5.47 -34.97 -3.57
N LYS A 300 -6.41 -35.26 -4.47
CA LYS A 300 -7.39 -36.34 -4.31
C LYS A 300 -6.74 -37.73 -4.37
N GLU A 301 -5.75 -37.94 -5.23
CA GLU A 301 -4.99 -39.18 -5.31
C GLU A 301 -4.03 -39.35 -4.12
N LEU A 302 -3.43 -38.27 -3.63
CA LEU A 302 -2.64 -38.25 -2.40
C LEU A 302 -3.51 -38.63 -1.20
N GLN A 303 -4.68 -38.03 -1.05
CA GLN A 303 -5.61 -38.37 0.03
C GLN A 303 -6.09 -39.82 -0.06
N LYS A 304 -6.42 -40.30 -1.26
CA LYS A 304 -6.83 -41.69 -1.48
C LYS A 304 -5.70 -42.67 -1.12
N GLY A 305 -4.47 -42.41 -1.56
CA GLY A 305 -3.32 -43.23 -1.20
C GLY A 305 -3.01 -43.20 0.30
N ALA A 306 -3.09 -42.03 0.93
CA ALA A 306 -2.96 -41.87 2.38
C ALA A 306 -4.02 -42.69 3.14
N SER A 307 -5.29 -42.66 2.70
CA SER A 307 -6.34 -43.48 3.29
C SER A 307 -6.11 -44.98 3.12
N ASN A 308 -5.58 -45.41 1.97
CA ASN A 308 -5.27 -46.82 1.73
C ASN A 308 -4.12 -47.31 2.61
N VAL A 309 -3.01 -46.56 2.70
CA VAL A 309 -1.88 -46.95 3.57
C VAL A 309 -2.26 -46.91 5.05
N ALA A 310 -3.14 -45.97 5.46
CA ALA A 310 -3.68 -45.94 6.81
C ALA A 310 -4.51 -47.20 7.09
N ALA A 311 -5.41 -47.58 6.17
CA ALA A 311 -6.25 -48.75 6.32
C ALA A 311 -5.45 -50.06 6.35
N ASP A 312 -4.41 -50.18 5.51
CA ASP A 312 -3.53 -51.35 5.48
C ASP A 312 -2.64 -51.43 6.73
N ALA A 313 -2.13 -50.29 7.21
CA ALA A 313 -1.42 -50.23 8.49
C ALA A 313 -2.31 -50.69 9.65
N ILE A 314 -3.56 -50.21 9.72
CA ILE A 314 -4.53 -50.62 10.75
C ILE A 314 -4.82 -52.12 10.67
N LYS A 315 -5.06 -52.66 9.46
CA LYS A 315 -5.32 -54.09 9.27
C LYS A 315 -4.15 -54.97 9.71
N ASN A 316 -2.92 -54.49 9.53
CA ASN A 316 -1.70 -55.19 9.93
C ASN A 316 -1.26 -54.89 11.38
N GLY A 317 -2.10 -54.21 12.18
CA GLY A 317 -1.82 -53.87 13.58
C GLY A 317 -0.75 -52.77 13.78
N GLY A 318 -0.42 -52.03 12.72
CA GLY A 318 0.57 -50.95 12.71
C GLY A 318 -0.02 -49.57 12.99
N ASN A 319 0.86 -48.55 13.04
CA ASN A 319 0.47 -47.17 13.31
C ASN A 319 0.03 -46.46 12.00
N ALA A 320 -1.27 -46.21 11.89
CA ALA A 320 -1.88 -45.54 10.74
C ALA A 320 -1.29 -44.17 10.43
N GLN A 321 -1.03 -43.37 11.47
CA GLN A 321 -0.52 -42.00 11.31
C GLN A 321 0.93 -42.01 10.80
N ALA A 322 1.75 -42.93 11.28
CA ALA A 322 3.12 -43.09 10.81
C ALA A 322 3.15 -43.49 9.32
N ALA A 323 2.31 -44.44 8.91
CA ALA A 323 2.20 -44.86 7.51
C ALA A 323 1.72 -43.73 6.58
N VAL A 324 0.81 -42.88 7.05
CA VAL A 324 0.36 -41.68 6.32
C VAL A 324 1.48 -40.66 6.18
N ASP A 325 2.21 -40.38 7.27
CA ASP A 325 3.33 -39.43 7.25
C ASP A 325 4.44 -39.90 6.29
N GLU A 326 4.77 -41.20 6.30
CA GLU A 326 5.70 -41.85 5.36
C GLU A 326 5.26 -41.71 3.91
N TYR A 327 3.98 -41.94 3.64
CA TYR A 327 3.41 -41.79 2.30
C TYR A 327 3.50 -40.34 1.80
N TYR A 328 3.17 -39.34 2.62
CA TYR A 328 3.30 -37.94 2.23
C TYR A 328 4.76 -37.50 2.03
N ALA A 329 5.69 -38.03 2.82
CA ALA A 329 7.11 -37.74 2.64
C ALA A 329 7.67 -38.35 1.34
N ALA A 330 7.29 -39.60 1.04
CA ALA A 330 7.70 -40.31 -0.18
C ALA A 330 7.13 -39.66 -1.46
N THR A 331 5.99 -38.97 -1.35
CA THR A 331 5.34 -38.27 -2.45
C THR A 331 5.75 -36.79 -2.58
N GLY A 332 6.76 -36.35 -1.83
CA GLY A 332 7.41 -35.04 -2.01
C GLY A 332 7.04 -33.95 -1.00
N SER A 333 6.29 -34.25 0.06
CA SER A 333 5.94 -33.26 1.08
C SER A 333 7.13 -32.93 1.98
N GLN A 334 7.73 -31.74 1.79
CA GLN A 334 8.87 -31.26 2.59
C GLN A 334 8.63 -31.29 4.12
N PRO A 335 7.46 -30.86 4.66
CA PRO A 335 7.21 -30.94 6.09
C PRO A 335 7.23 -32.37 6.64
N HIS A 336 6.71 -33.34 5.89
CA HIS A 336 6.68 -34.74 6.32
C HIS A 336 8.05 -35.40 6.18
N GLN A 337 8.84 -35.04 5.16
CA GLN A 337 10.24 -35.47 5.04
C GLN A 337 11.08 -35.01 6.24
N GLN A 338 10.93 -33.75 6.65
CA GLN A 338 11.61 -33.22 7.84
C GLN A 338 11.16 -33.93 9.11
N LYS A 339 9.85 -34.21 9.24
CA LYS A 339 9.29 -34.92 10.41
C LYS A 339 9.86 -36.34 10.54
N ILE A 340 9.92 -37.10 9.44
CA ILE A 340 10.49 -38.46 9.43
C ILE A 340 12.00 -38.42 9.73
N GLN A 341 12.72 -37.45 9.17
CA GLN A 341 14.15 -37.31 9.44
C GLN A 341 14.41 -37.01 10.92
N GLN A 342 13.59 -36.16 11.56
CA GLN A 342 13.66 -35.92 13.00
C GLN A 342 13.32 -37.17 13.82
N GLN A 343 12.31 -37.93 13.45
CA GLN A 343 11.95 -39.19 14.12
C GLN A 343 13.08 -40.22 14.02
N LYS A 344 13.71 -40.35 12.84
CA LYS A 344 14.86 -41.23 12.63
C LYS A 344 16.05 -40.84 13.50
N LEU A 345 16.34 -39.54 13.60
CA LEU A 345 17.38 -39.03 14.48
C LEU A 345 17.09 -39.30 15.96
N GLN A 346 15.84 -39.12 16.41
CA GLN A 346 15.44 -39.44 17.78
C GLN A 346 15.56 -40.94 18.08
N GLN A 347 15.18 -41.80 17.14
CA GLN A 347 15.37 -43.26 17.25
C GLN A 347 16.85 -43.63 17.34
N GLN A 348 17.72 -43.00 16.53
CA GLN A 348 19.17 -43.23 16.59
C GLN A 348 19.76 -42.80 17.95
N VAL A 349 19.30 -41.68 18.50
CA VAL A 349 19.66 -41.23 19.85
C VAL A 349 19.27 -42.27 20.89
N ILE A 350 18.02 -42.76 20.85
CA ILE A 350 17.50 -43.75 21.81
C ILE A 350 18.23 -45.09 21.66
N ASN A 351 18.42 -45.58 20.45
CA ASN A 351 19.07 -46.87 20.18
C ASN A 351 20.52 -46.91 20.65
N TRP A 352 21.26 -45.81 20.50
CA TRP A 352 22.65 -45.76 20.93
C TRP A 352 22.79 -45.49 22.44
N ALA A 353 21.95 -44.61 22.99
CA ALA A 353 22.05 -44.23 24.40
C ALA A 353 21.40 -45.24 25.36
N GLY A 354 20.37 -45.96 24.92
CA GLY A 354 19.53 -46.79 25.79
C GLY A 354 18.94 -45.96 26.93
N ASP A 355 18.94 -46.53 28.15
CA ASP A 355 18.45 -45.87 29.36
C ASP A 355 19.53 -45.04 30.10
N ASP A 356 20.73 -44.87 29.53
CA ASP A 356 21.82 -44.12 30.16
C ASP A 356 21.59 -42.60 30.01
N PRO A 357 21.38 -41.85 31.12
CA PRO A 357 21.03 -40.44 31.07
C PRO A 357 22.17 -39.55 30.54
N ASP A 358 23.44 -39.92 30.78
CA ASP A 358 24.59 -39.15 30.30
C ASP A 358 24.81 -39.39 28.79
N LYS A 359 24.61 -40.63 28.33
CA LYS A 359 24.58 -40.92 26.89
C LYS A 359 23.43 -40.22 26.19
N LEU A 360 22.24 -40.20 26.78
CA LEU A 360 21.08 -39.51 26.20
C LEU A 360 21.34 -38.01 26.06
N SER A 361 21.92 -37.38 27.09
CA SER A 361 22.29 -35.97 27.06
C SER A 361 23.34 -35.66 25.98
N PHE A 362 24.38 -36.50 25.88
CA PHE A 362 25.39 -36.38 24.84
C PHE A 362 24.80 -36.57 23.43
N ALA A 363 24.07 -37.65 23.20
CA ALA A 363 23.51 -38.00 21.90
C ALA A 363 22.48 -36.97 21.40
N ARG A 364 21.67 -36.37 22.29
CA ARG A 364 20.79 -35.24 21.94
C ARG A 364 21.57 -34.01 21.47
N ASN A 365 22.69 -33.70 22.12
CA ASN A 365 23.55 -32.59 21.71
C ASN A 365 24.22 -32.86 20.36
N VAL A 366 24.61 -34.11 20.10
CA VAL A 366 25.13 -34.53 18.80
C VAL A 366 24.05 -34.42 17.73
N ALA A 367 22.83 -34.91 17.97
CA ALA A 367 21.72 -34.82 17.02
C ALA A 367 21.41 -33.38 16.57
N ALA A 368 21.54 -32.41 17.49
CA ALA A 368 21.24 -31.00 17.21
C ALA A 368 22.33 -30.27 16.41
N ARG A 369 23.57 -30.79 16.39
CA ARG A 369 24.74 -30.04 15.90
C ARG A 369 25.57 -30.77 14.85
N GLN A 370 25.62 -32.09 14.95
CA GLN A 370 26.37 -32.97 14.07
C GLN A 370 25.62 -34.31 13.90
N PRO A 371 24.40 -34.28 13.34
CA PRO A 371 23.54 -35.46 13.21
C PRO A 371 24.20 -36.63 12.47
N GLU A 372 25.14 -36.36 11.56
CA GLU A 372 25.91 -37.36 10.82
C GLU A 372 26.76 -38.29 11.72
N MET A 373 27.14 -37.86 12.94
CA MET A 373 27.86 -38.72 13.88
C MET A 373 26.98 -39.84 14.46
N LEU A 374 25.66 -39.71 14.40
CA LEU A 374 24.71 -40.73 14.85
C LEU A 374 24.44 -41.81 13.79
N GLU A 375 25.07 -41.69 12.62
CA GLU A 375 24.96 -42.72 11.59
C GLU A 375 25.72 -43.99 11.98
N PRO A 376 25.21 -45.20 11.66
CA PRO A 376 25.82 -46.47 12.08
C PRO A 376 27.31 -46.62 11.72
N GLN A 377 27.73 -46.09 10.57
CA GLN A 377 29.13 -46.10 10.12
C GLN A 377 30.08 -45.29 11.02
N ASN A 378 29.55 -44.36 11.82
CA ASN A 378 30.32 -43.44 12.66
C ASN A 378 30.32 -43.84 14.14
N GLN A 379 29.88 -45.05 14.47
CA GLN A 379 29.74 -45.51 15.85
C GLN A 379 31.02 -45.38 16.69
N LYS A 380 32.20 -45.69 16.13
CA LYS A 380 33.49 -45.51 16.83
C LYS A 380 33.80 -44.04 17.13
N LEU A 381 33.46 -43.12 16.23
CA LEU A 381 33.63 -41.67 16.44
C LEU A 381 32.69 -41.17 17.54
N LEU A 382 31.46 -41.67 17.56
CA LEU A 382 30.46 -41.34 18.58
C LEU A 382 30.89 -41.85 19.97
N GLU A 383 31.39 -43.08 20.07
CA GLU A 383 31.92 -43.67 21.31
C GLU A 383 33.15 -42.90 21.84
N ASN A 384 34.08 -42.53 20.95
CA ASN A 384 35.23 -41.71 21.32
C ASN A 384 34.82 -40.30 21.78
N GLY A 385 33.84 -39.69 21.12
CA GLY A 385 33.25 -38.42 21.52
C GLY A 385 32.61 -38.49 22.91
N TYR A 386 31.91 -39.58 23.21
CA TYR A 386 31.31 -39.81 24.52
C TYR A 386 32.33 -40.03 25.63
N ALA A 387 33.38 -40.82 25.38
CA ALA A 387 34.46 -41.03 26.34
C ALA A 387 35.17 -39.71 26.70
N ASN A 388 35.36 -38.82 25.72
CA ASN A 388 35.88 -37.47 25.96
C ASN A 388 34.89 -36.58 26.70
N PHE A 389 33.60 -36.64 26.37
CA PHE A 389 32.54 -35.94 27.11
C PHE A 389 32.54 -36.32 28.59
N LEU A 390 32.62 -37.61 28.91
CA LEU A 390 32.73 -38.08 30.29
C LEU A 390 34.03 -37.62 30.97
N ARG A 391 35.16 -37.61 30.26
CA ARG A 391 36.44 -37.11 30.77
C ARG A 391 36.37 -35.62 31.13
N ILE A 392 35.71 -34.81 30.29
CA ILE A 392 35.50 -33.38 30.51
C ILE A 392 34.51 -33.14 31.65
N GLN A 393 33.42 -33.91 31.72
CA GLN A 393 32.47 -33.87 32.84
C GLN A 393 33.15 -34.21 34.17
N LYS A 394 33.99 -35.25 34.19
CA LYS A 394 34.76 -35.67 35.37
C LYS A 394 35.81 -34.64 35.79
N ALA A 395 36.47 -33.98 34.83
CA ALA A 395 37.39 -32.87 35.10
C ALA A 395 36.67 -31.60 35.64
N ARG A 396 35.39 -31.42 35.32
CA ARG A 396 34.53 -30.34 35.84
C ARG A 396 33.74 -30.73 37.09
N GLY A 397 33.93 -31.94 37.62
CA GLY A 397 33.38 -32.37 38.92
C GLY A 397 33.87 -31.51 40.10
N GLU A 398 34.79 -30.57 39.88
CA GLU A 398 35.18 -29.53 40.84
C GLU A 398 34.56 -28.13 40.57
N GLN A 399 33.81 -27.89 39.49
CA GLN A 399 33.13 -26.59 39.26
C GLN A 399 31.95 -26.66 38.26
N ALA A 400 30.73 -26.65 38.82
CA ALA A 400 29.44 -26.17 38.29
C ALA A 400 28.84 -26.72 36.96
N ARG A 401 27.52 -26.97 37.02
CA ARG A 401 26.72 -27.80 36.10
C ARG A 401 26.09 -27.10 34.87
N ASP A 402 26.41 -25.84 34.55
CA ASP A 402 25.63 -25.07 33.55
C ASP A 402 26.32 -24.74 32.21
N GLU A 403 27.52 -25.27 31.93
CA GLU A 403 28.24 -24.98 30.68
C GLU A 403 28.32 -26.15 29.66
N SER A 404 27.43 -27.14 29.75
CA SER A 404 27.49 -28.36 28.93
C SER A 404 27.28 -28.11 27.42
N ALA A 405 26.60 -27.02 27.04
CA ALA A 405 26.35 -26.67 25.64
C ALA A 405 27.53 -25.94 24.96
N SER A 406 28.41 -25.26 25.70
CA SER A 406 29.52 -24.47 25.13
C SER A 406 30.76 -25.33 24.85
N SER A 407 31.05 -26.31 25.71
CA SER A 407 32.25 -27.15 25.62
C SER A 407 32.13 -28.23 24.53
N ALA A 408 30.94 -28.80 24.31
CA ALA A 408 30.67 -29.66 23.16
C ALA A 408 30.90 -28.90 21.83
N SER A 409 30.66 -27.58 21.79
CA SER A 409 30.92 -26.75 20.59
C SER A 409 32.40 -26.62 20.26
N GLN A 410 33.28 -26.52 21.27
CA GLN A 410 34.72 -26.39 21.06
C GLN A 410 35.35 -27.70 20.57
N PHE A 411 34.89 -28.84 21.11
CA PHE A 411 35.32 -30.16 20.66
C PHE A 411 34.84 -30.48 19.23
N ILE A 412 33.57 -30.20 18.91
CA ILE A 412 33.02 -30.38 17.55
C ILE A 412 33.71 -29.44 16.53
N ARG A 413 34.09 -28.21 16.91
CA ARG A 413 34.93 -27.34 16.06
C ARG A 413 36.33 -27.93 15.80
N GLY A 414 36.93 -28.60 16.77
CA GLY A 414 38.24 -29.26 16.60
C GLY A 414 38.21 -30.41 15.59
N LEU A 415 37.10 -31.16 15.51
CA LEU A 415 36.95 -32.23 14.52
C LEU A 415 36.87 -31.73 13.06
N LYS A 416 36.38 -30.49 12.83
CA LYS A 416 36.40 -29.86 11.49
C LYS A 416 37.80 -29.52 10.99
N GLN A 417 38.76 -29.25 11.88
CA GLN A 417 40.13 -28.90 11.47
C GLN A 417 40.96 -30.11 11.03
N ASN A 418 40.63 -31.32 11.50
CA ASN A 418 41.31 -32.56 11.11
C ASN A 418 40.72 -33.22 9.86
N TYR A 419 39.63 -32.70 9.30
CA TYR A 419 39.02 -33.17 8.05
C TYR A 419 39.31 -32.26 6.84
N ALA A 420 40.10 -31.19 7.03
CA ALA A 420 40.53 -30.26 5.98
C ALA A 420 42.03 -30.39 5.63
N GLN A 421 42.65 -31.54 5.95
CA GLN A 421 43.95 -31.97 5.43
C GLN A 421 43.82 -33.26 4.65
#